data_AF-A0A970L923-F1
#
_entry.id   AF-A0A970L923-F1
#
_cell.length_a   1.000
_cell.length_b   1.000
_cell.length_c   1.000
_cell.angle_alpha   90.00
_cell.angle_beta   90.00
_cell.angle_gamma   90.00
#
_symmetry.space_group_name_H-M   'P 1'
#
loop_
_entity.id
_entity.type
_entity.pdbx_description
1 polymer ?
#
loop_
_entity_poly.entity_id
_entity_poly.type
_entity_poly.pdbx_seq_one_letter_code
_entity_poly.pdbx_strand_id
1 'polypeptide(L)'
;MKATKTNVSPEVEILMRNKRSTVLTIATRTGIKKPDTWDEFNNWMKTKSVHKKDLHRYSSDELDDLIRQFRALESNFKKSAEKVGTKAWYQKTGLPQASFN
;
A
#
# COMPACT_ATOMS: atom_id res chain seq x y z
N MET A 1 13.01 -1.33 -29.41
CA MET A 1 13.76 -0.84 -28.24
C MET A 1 13.77 -1.94 -27.18
N LYS A 2 14.94 -2.54 -26.89
CA LYS A 2 15.06 -3.63 -25.91
C LYS A 2 15.13 -3.03 -24.51
N ALA A 3 14.29 -3.52 -23.59
CA ALA A 3 14.34 -3.15 -22.19
C ALA A 3 15.73 -3.49 -21.62
N THR A 4 16.43 -2.48 -21.11
CA THR A 4 17.69 -2.62 -20.39
C THR A 4 17.41 -3.47 -19.15
N LYS A 5 17.84 -4.73 -19.15
CA LYS A 5 17.88 -5.53 -17.92
C LYS A 5 19.00 -4.92 -17.08
N THR A 6 18.63 -4.09 -16.12
CA THR A 6 19.54 -3.65 -15.07
C THR A 6 20.06 -4.92 -14.40
N ASN A 7 21.36 -5.20 -14.48
CA ASN A 7 22.01 -6.32 -13.76
C ASN A 7 21.98 -5.99 -12.27
N VAL A 8 20.81 -6.18 -11.66
CA VAL A 8 20.60 -6.07 -10.22
C VAL A 8 21.04 -7.40 -9.60
N SER A 9 21.80 -7.36 -8.51
CA SER A 9 22.20 -8.61 -7.84
C SER A 9 20.95 -9.35 -7.33
N PRO A 10 20.96 -10.70 -7.31
CA PRO A 10 19.82 -11.48 -6.80
C PRO A 10 19.37 -11.06 -5.40
N GLU A 11 20.32 -10.65 -4.55
CA GLU A 11 20.05 -10.15 -3.19
C GLU A 11 19.18 -8.88 -3.20
N VAL A 12 19.48 -7.93 -4.10
CA VAL A 12 18.70 -6.69 -4.21
C VAL A 12 17.31 -6.96 -4.78
N GLU A 13 17.16 -7.91 -5.71
CA GLU A 13 15.84 -8.31 -6.20
C GLU A 13 14.96 -8.91 -5.10
N ILE A 14 15.53 -9.79 -4.27
CA ILE A 14 14.84 -10.38 -3.10
C ILE A 14 14.45 -9.29 -2.11
N LEU A 15 15.36 -8.36 -1.80
CA LEU A 15 15.08 -7.22 -0.93
C LEU A 15 13.91 -6.39 -1.45
N MET A 16 13.93 -6.01 -2.73
CA MET A 16 12.87 -5.23 -3.35
C MET A 16 11.53 -5.99 -3.36
N ARG A 17 11.55 -7.30 -3.59
CA ARG A 17 10.36 -8.15 -3.50
C ARG A 17 9.75 -8.13 -2.09
N ASN A 18 10.57 -8.25 -1.06
CA ASN A 18 10.13 -8.21 0.33
C ASN A 18 9.56 -6.85 0.71
N LYS A 19 10.19 -5.76 0.24
CA LYS A 19 9.71 -4.40 0.43
C LYS A 19 8.34 -4.19 -0.24
N ARG A 20 8.17 -4.61 -1.50
CA ARG A 20 6.87 -4.57 -2.20
C ARG A 20 5.80 -5.39 -1.47
N SER A 21 6.14 -6.58 -0.99
CA SER A 21 5.23 -7.42 -0.19
C SER A 21 4.76 -6.72 1.09
N THR A 22 5.66 -6.00 1.76
CA THR A 22 5.34 -5.19 2.95
C THR A 22 4.32 -4.10 2.62
N VAL A 23 4.54 -3.35 1.52
CA VAL A 23 3.60 -2.32 1.05
C VAL A 23 2.22 -2.93 0.78
N LEU A 24 2.16 -4.04 0.04
CA LEU A 24 0.90 -4.71 -0.31
C LEU A 24 0.15 -5.23 0.91
N THR A 25 0.89 -5.77 1.90
CA THR A 25 0.31 -6.23 3.16
C THR A 25 -0.37 -5.08 3.90
N ILE A 26 0.31 -3.93 4.01
CA ILE A 26 -0.26 -2.76 4.69
C ILE A 26 -1.43 -2.18 3.89
N ALA A 27 -1.28 -2.06 2.56
CA ALA A 27 -2.32 -1.57 1.68
C ALA A 27 -3.62 -2.37 1.81
N THR A 28 -3.49 -3.71 1.90
CA THR A 28 -4.64 -4.61 2.07
C THR A 28 -5.28 -4.43 3.44
N ARG A 29 -4.50 -4.41 4.52
CA ARG A 29 -5.00 -4.20 5.89
C ARG A 29 -5.71 -2.86 6.10
N THR A 30 -5.23 -1.82 5.43
CA THR A 30 -5.78 -0.46 5.51
C THR A 30 -6.87 -0.18 4.49
N GLY A 31 -7.19 -1.14 3.61
CA GLY A 31 -8.24 -1.01 2.58
C GLY A 31 -7.87 -0.18 1.35
N ILE A 32 -6.61 0.25 1.25
CA ILE A 32 -6.10 0.94 0.06
C ILE A 32 -6.03 -0.03 -1.13
N LYS A 33 -5.73 -1.31 -0.87
CA LYS A 33 -5.83 -2.39 -1.86
C LYS A 33 -7.00 -3.31 -1.50
N LYS A 34 -7.92 -3.49 -2.44
CA LYS A 34 -8.99 -4.50 -2.35
C LYS A 34 -8.49 -5.88 -2.86
N PRO A 35 -9.06 -7.00 -2.40
CA PRO A 35 -8.64 -8.33 -2.85
C PRO A 35 -8.71 -8.49 -4.37
N ASP A 36 -9.81 -8.05 -4.98
CA ASP A 36 -10.15 -8.40 -6.37
C ASP A 36 -9.77 -7.34 -7.41
N THR A 37 -9.34 -6.14 -6.98
CA THR A 37 -8.98 -5.06 -7.90
C THR A 37 -7.67 -4.39 -7.53
N TRP A 38 -6.94 -4.00 -8.58
CA TRP A 38 -5.73 -3.21 -8.51
C TRP A 38 -5.95 -1.73 -8.86
N ASP A 39 -7.13 -1.36 -9.38
CA ASP A 39 -7.34 -0.02 -9.94
C ASP A 39 -7.27 1.07 -8.88
N GLU A 40 -7.93 0.86 -7.75
CA GLU A 40 -7.90 1.79 -6.61
C GLU A 40 -6.48 1.92 -6.04
N PHE A 41 -5.78 0.79 -5.91
CA PHE A 41 -4.40 0.79 -5.43
C PHE A 41 -3.47 1.52 -6.41
N ASN A 42 -3.56 1.22 -7.70
CA ASN A 42 -2.73 1.85 -8.73
C ASN A 42 -3.01 3.35 -8.86
N ASN A 43 -4.29 3.75 -8.80
CA ASN A 43 -4.68 5.16 -8.77
C ASN A 43 -4.14 5.85 -7.51
N TRP A 44 -4.24 5.21 -6.35
CA TRP A 44 -3.67 5.72 -5.10
C TRP A 44 -2.15 5.87 -5.23
N MET A 45 -1.46 4.90 -5.81
CA MET A 45 -0.03 4.95 -6.06
C MET A 45 0.34 6.13 -6.96
N LYS A 46 -0.40 6.40 -8.03
CA LYS A 46 -0.14 7.53 -8.94
C LYS A 46 -0.49 8.90 -8.35
N THR A 47 -1.41 8.97 -7.40
CA THR A 47 -1.94 10.26 -6.92
C THR A 47 -1.47 10.65 -5.51
N LYS A 48 -1.26 9.66 -4.62
CA LYS A 48 -1.03 9.86 -3.18
C LYS A 48 0.30 9.32 -2.68
N SER A 49 0.95 8.40 -3.39
CA SER A 49 2.25 7.90 -2.94
C SER A 49 3.32 8.99 -3.01
N VAL A 50 4.36 8.86 -2.18
CA VAL A 50 5.48 9.81 -2.10
C VAL A 50 6.15 10.10 -3.46
N HIS A 51 6.24 9.10 -4.36
CA HIS A 51 6.85 9.24 -5.68
C HIS A 51 5.86 9.15 -6.86
N LYS A 52 4.56 9.09 -6.59
CA LYS A 52 3.47 9.17 -7.58
C LYS A 52 3.63 8.25 -8.81
N LYS A 53 4.04 7.00 -8.61
CA LYS A 53 4.28 6.03 -9.69
C LYS A 53 3.85 4.62 -9.33
N ASP A 54 3.86 3.72 -10.31
CA ASP A 54 3.47 2.33 -10.09
C ASP A 54 4.50 1.58 -9.23
N LEU A 55 4.04 0.67 -8.37
CA LEU A 55 4.87 -0.06 -7.39
C LEU A 55 6.06 -0.80 -8.03
N HIS A 56 5.90 -1.31 -9.26
CA HIS A 56 6.96 -2.03 -9.96
C HIS A 56 8.12 -1.13 -10.43
N ARG A 57 7.89 0.20 -10.51
CA ARG A 57 8.86 1.19 -11.01
C ARG A 57 9.74 1.81 -9.92
N TYR A 58 9.58 1.38 -8.67
CA TYR A 58 10.39 1.88 -7.55
C TYR A 58 11.75 1.20 -7.52
N SER A 59 12.79 1.97 -7.18
CA SER A 59 14.10 1.47 -6.76
C SER A 59 14.06 0.96 -5.30
N SER A 60 15.16 0.37 -4.83
CA SER A 60 15.27 -0.10 -3.44
C SER A 60 15.06 1.03 -2.41
N ASP A 61 15.66 2.20 -2.63
CA ASP A 61 15.63 3.31 -1.67
C ASP A 61 14.25 3.99 -1.66
N GLU A 62 13.66 4.18 -2.83
CA GLU A 62 12.30 4.75 -2.94
C GLU A 62 11.25 3.82 -2.30
N LEU A 63 11.50 2.50 -2.27
CA LEU A 63 10.64 1.57 -1.55
C LEU A 63 10.71 1.77 -0.03
N ASP A 64 11.84 2.23 0.53
CA ASP A 64 11.93 2.53 1.96
C ASP A 64 11.10 3.76 2.33
N ASP A 65 11.13 4.80 1.50
CA ASP A 65 10.28 5.99 1.67
C ASP A 65 8.80 5.62 1.53
N LEU A 66 8.46 4.78 0.57
CA LEU A 66 7.11 4.26 0.41
C LEU A 66 6.66 3.45 1.64
N ILE A 67 7.52 2.57 2.16
CA ILE A 67 7.21 1.79 3.37
C ILE A 67 6.98 2.71 4.55
N ARG A 68 7.81 3.75 4.75
CA ARG A 68 7.62 4.75 5.80
C ARG A 68 6.25 5.42 5.68
N GLN A 69 5.85 5.82 4.47
CA GLN A 69 4.52 6.39 4.23
C GLN A 69 3.40 5.39 4.58
N PHE A 70 3.51 4.13 4.14
CA PHE A 70 2.51 3.10 4.43
C PHE A 70 2.42 2.78 5.93
N ARG A 71 3.53 2.76 6.67
CA ARG A 71 3.51 2.57 8.13
C ARG A 71 2.82 3.71 8.86
N ALA A 72 3.00 4.95 8.41
CA ALA A 72 2.27 6.09 8.95
C ALA A 72 0.76 5.96 8.68
N LEU A 73 0.37 5.56 7.46
CA LEU A 73 -1.03 5.27 7.12
C LEU A 73 -1.60 4.15 7.98
N GLU A 74 -0.84 3.07 8.22
CA GLU A 74 -1.25 1.97 9.09
C GLU A 74 -1.50 2.43 10.53
N SER A 75 -0.61 3.27 11.07
CA SER A 75 -0.77 3.84 12.42
C SER A 75 -2.04 4.70 12.50
N ASN A 76 -2.25 5.58 11.53
CA ASN A 76 -3.44 6.43 11.48
C ASN A 76 -4.73 5.63 11.30
N PHE A 77 -4.69 4.57 10.49
CA PHE A 77 -5.80 3.64 10.33
C PHE A 77 -6.12 2.93 11.65
N LYS A 78 -5.12 2.40 12.36
CA LYS A 78 -5.31 1.74 13.66
C LYS A 78 -5.96 2.67 14.69
N LYS A 79 -5.43 3.90 14.83
CA LYS A 79 -6.00 4.93 15.72
C LYS A 79 -7.45 5.27 15.35
N SER A 80 -7.76 5.30 14.05
CA SER A 80 -9.13 5.54 13.58
C SER A 80 -10.03 4.35 13.87
N ALA A 81 -9.53 3.13 13.66
CA ALA A 81 -10.26 1.88 13.87
C ALA A 81 -10.58 1.57 15.34
N GLU A 82 -9.99 2.29 16.30
CA GLU A 82 -10.36 2.23 17.71
C GLU A 82 -11.62 3.06 18.01
N LYS A 83 -11.95 4.03 17.16
CA LYS A 83 -13.12 4.89 17.32
C LYS A 83 -14.33 4.26 16.64
N VAL A 84 -15.32 3.87 17.44
CA VAL A 84 -16.60 3.30 16.98
C VAL A 84 -17.26 4.22 15.96
N GLY A 85 -17.82 3.64 14.90
CA GLY A 85 -18.53 4.37 13.84
C GLY A 85 -17.63 4.97 12.75
N THR A 86 -16.30 4.91 12.88
CA THR A 86 -15.41 5.30 11.77
C THR A 86 -15.38 4.23 10.67
N LYS A 87 -15.10 4.63 9.42
CA LYS A 87 -14.90 3.70 8.30
C LYS A 87 -13.86 2.61 8.63
N ALA A 88 -12.77 3.01 9.29
CA ALA A 88 -11.72 2.09 9.71
C ALA A 88 -12.19 1.09 10.78
N TRP A 89 -13.10 1.50 11.68
CA TRP A 89 -13.70 0.61 12.67
C TRP A 89 -14.58 -0.45 12.01
N TYR A 90 -15.50 -0.05 11.11
CA TYR A 90 -16.33 -0.98 10.34
C TYR A 90 -15.47 -1.97 9.53
N GLN A 91 -14.41 -1.46 8.90
CA GLN A 91 -13.48 -2.30 8.13
C GLN A 91 -12.71 -3.29 9.02
N LYS A 92 -12.36 -2.91 10.25
CA LYS A 92 -11.69 -3.79 11.22
C LYS A 92 -12.63 -4.84 11.80
N THR A 93 -13.89 -4.49 12.08
CA THR A 93 -14.88 -5.38 12.71
C THR A 93 -15.62 -6.26 11.71
N GLY A 94 -15.57 -5.95 10.41
CA GLY A 94 -16.33 -6.65 9.38
C GLY A 94 -17.84 -6.36 9.44
N LEU A 95 -18.26 -5.39 10.25
CA LEU A 95 -19.65 -4.97 10.33
C LEU A 95 -19.98 -4.08 9.13
N PRO A 96 -21.18 -4.21 8.53
CA PRO A 96 -21.62 -3.30 7.48
C PRO A 96 -21.67 -1.87 8.05
N GLN A 97 -21.08 -0.92 7.33
CA GLN A 97 -21.25 0.49 7.65
C GLN A 97 -22.74 0.84 7.49
N ALA A 98 -23.36 1.43 8.52
CA ALA A 98 -24.73 1.91 8.42
C ALA A 98 -24.80 2.97 7.31
N SER A 99 -25.53 2.69 6.23
CA SER A 99 -25.85 3.67 5.21
C SER A 99 -26.94 4.58 5.77
N PHE A 100 -26.54 5.75 6.28
CA PHE A 100 -27.49 6.84 6.45
C PHE A 100 -27.73 7.40 5.05
N ASN A 101 -28.84 6.96 4.43
CA ASN A 101 -29.39 7.54 3.20
C ASN A 101 -30.05 8.89 3.52
#